data_AF-A0A9X7CD11-F1
#
_entry.id   AF-A0A9X7CD11-F1
#
_cell.length_a   1.000
_cell.length_b   1.000
_cell.length_c   1.000
_cell.angle_alpha   90.00
_cell.angle_beta   90.00
_cell.angle_gamma   90.00
#
_symmetry.space_group_name_H-M   'P 1'
#
loop_
_entity.id
_entity.type
_entity.pdbx_description
1 polymer ?
#
loop_
_entity_poly.entity_id
_entity_poly.type
_entity_poly.pdbx_seq_one_letter_code
_entity_poly.pdbx_strand_id
1 'polypeptide(L)'
;MLIGATELKFEQGNNSNVYVVGSNGTGKNRFYTNLNVKREEEKNIIVIESMKKEAYHATHQTKVEQGYLVLQLDLLSPHFHGMLREVLSQYQHQKFILYIHVNVVESTYHERGEQVQKLLHILIEQQFKKAMHIYFDEYEMYPIPNIDKFLCVTQGYQMGVSIIVQYHSQLQQIHGKRIANQVLTNCDWTLFFGTNSMQDAEYFSRMSGYDQMEVFLLQDEIILLDAYYPPQKIPIRNAEFNR
;
A
#
# COMPACT_ATOMS: atom_id res chain seq x y z
N MET A 1 -3.30 -7.43 28.14
CA MET A 1 -3.98 -8.76 28.13
C MET A 1 -5.15 -8.60 27.18
N LEU A 2 -5.12 -9.06 25.94
CA LEU A 2 -4.99 -10.41 25.36
C LEU A 2 -4.54 -10.19 23.88
N ILE A 3 -3.78 -11.02 23.13
CA ILE A 3 -3.21 -12.37 23.24
C ILE A 3 -2.04 -12.44 22.24
N GLY A 4 -1.07 -13.32 22.47
CA GLY A 4 0.00 -13.63 21.52
C GLY A 4 -0.50 -14.10 20.15
N ALA A 5 0.43 -14.07 19.17
CA ALA A 5 0.29 -14.66 17.84
C ALA A 5 -1.14 -14.55 17.27
N THR A 6 -1.71 -13.34 17.28
CA THR A 6 -2.85 -13.02 16.43
C THR A 6 -2.35 -12.04 15.39
N GLU A 7 -2.64 -12.39 14.15
CA GLU A 7 -2.68 -11.50 13.00
C GLU A 7 -2.85 -10.03 13.41
N LEU A 8 -2.07 -9.13 12.82
CA LEU A 8 -2.51 -7.74 12.65
C LEU A 8 -3.87 -7.79 11.95
N LYS A 9 -4.95 -7.86 12.74
CA LYS A 9 -6.32 -7.62 12.31
C LYS A 9 -6.45 -6.11 12.26
N PHE A 10 -6.17 -5.55 11.09
CA PHE A 10 -6.88 -4.34 10.69
C PHE A 10 -8.36 -4.70 10.81
N GLU A 11 -9.14 -3.96 11.60
CA GLU A 11 -10.56 -4.25 11.77
C GLU A 11 -11.18 -4.48 10.39
N GLN A 12 -11.64 -5.71 10.14
CA GLN A 12 -12.43 -6.05 8.97
C GLN A 12 -13.71 -5.20 9.07
N GLY A 13 -13.72 -4.06 8.39
CA GLY A 13 -14.88 -3.18 8.39
C GLY A 13 -14.67 -1.87 7.65
N ASN A 14 -13.49 -1.25 7.74
CA ASN A 14 -13.26 0.04 7.10
C ASN A 14 -12.25 -0.04 5.95
N ASN A 15 -12.59 0.68 4.88
CA ASN A 15 -11.69 1.01 3.80
C ASN A 15 -10.72 2.08 4.31
N SER A 16 -9.72 1.65 5.09
CA SER A 16 -8.76 2.55 5.70
C SER A 16 -7.65 2.94 4.74
N ASN A 17 -7.21 4.18 4.87
CA ASN A 17 -6.00 4.66 4.25
C ASN A 17 -4.80 4.33 5.15
N VAL A 18 -3.74 3.77 4.58
CA VAL A 18 -2.55 3.33 5.30
C VAL A 18 -1.31 3.91 4.66
N TYR A 19 -0.51 4.59 5.45
CA TYR A 19 0.81 5.05 5.06
C TYR A 19 1.85 4.02 5.52
N VAL A 20 2.67 3.52 4.61
CA VAL A 20 3.73 2.57 4.92
C VAL A 20 5.06 3.15 4.49
N VAL A 21 6.01 3.20 5.40
CA VAL A 21 7.31 3.84 5.16
C VAL A 21 8.44 2.99 5.71
N GLY A 22 9.54 2.93 4.98
CA GLY A 22 10.78 2.35 5.45
C GLY A 22 11.78 2.12 4.32
N SER A 23 13.07 2.05 4.63
CA SER A 23 14.12 1.97 3.62
C SER A 23 14.04 0.66 2.79
N ASN A 24 14.82 0.58 1.70
CA ASN A 24 14.91 -0.64 0.90
C ASN A 24 15.41 -1.83 1.74
N GLY A 25 14.81 -3.00 1.51
CA GLY A 25 15.17 -4.23 2.23
C GLY A 25 14.52 -4.41 3.61
N THR A 26 13.77 -3.42 4.12
CA THR A 26 13.04 -3.53 5.40
C THR A 26 11.83 -4.47 5.37
N GLY A 27 11.50 -5.02 4.19
CA GLY A 27 10.46 -6.04 4.06
C GLY A 27 9.03 -5.52 3.93
N LYS A 28 8.82 -4.22 3.68
CA LYS A 28 7.49 -3.60 3.44
C LYS A 28 6.57 -4.48 2.56
N ASN A 29 7.04 -4.88 1.39
CA ASN A 29 6.26 -5.72 0.47
C ASN A 29 5.94 -7.09 1.05
N ARG A 30 6.93 -7.76 1.66
CA ARG A 30 6.75 -9.11 2.23
C ARG A 30 5.75 -9.11 3.39
N PHE A 31 5.87 -8.14 4.29
CA PHE A 31 5.18 -8.14 5.57
C PHE A 31 3.90 -7.30 5.59
N TYR A 32 3.74 -6.37 4.64
CA TYR A 32 2.52 -5.58 4.50
C TYR A 32 1.79 -5.90 3.19
N THR A 33 2.34 -5.52 2.03
CA THR A 33 1.62 -5.59 0.75
C THR A 33 1.19 -7.02 0.42
N ASN A 34 2.13 -7.97 0.38
CA ASN A 34 1.87 -9.35 0.03
C ASN A 34 0.95 -10.05 1.04
N LEU A 35 1.10 -9.73 2.33
CA LEU A 35 0.30 -10.32 3.39
C LEU A 35 -1.16 -9.86 3.30
N ASN A 36 -1.39 -8.55 3.17
CA ASN A 36 -2.74 -7.99 3.08
C ASN A 36 -3.40 -8.35 1.75
N VAL A 37 -2.64 -8.32 0.64
CA VAL A 37 -3.14 -8.81 -0.65
C VAL A 37 -3.55 -10.27 -0.49
N LYS A 38 -2.70 -11.19 -0.01
CA LYS A 38 -3.07 -12.62 0.13
C LYS A 38 -4.28 -12.87 1.02
N ARG A 39 -4.45 -12.10 2.10
CA ARG A 39 -5.56 -12.29 3.06
C ARG A 39 -6.91 -11.73 2.59
N GLU A 40 -6.90 -10.75 1.69
CA GLU A 40 -8.14 -10.13 1.22
C GLU A 40 -8.91 -11.08 0.29
N GLU A 41 -10.13 -11.45 0.64
CA GLU A 41 -10.93 -12.42 -0.13
C GLU A 41 -12.20 -11.82 -0.73
N GLU A 42 -12.55 -10.59 -0.40
CA GLU A 42 -13.84 -9.99 -0.74
C GLU A 42 -13.73 -8.77 -1.65
N LYS A 43 -12.81 -7.84 -1.36
CA LYS A 43 -12.66 -6.56 -2.07
C LYS A 43 -12.00 -6.74 -3.43
N ASN A 44 -12.26 -5.81 -4.34
CA ASN A 44 -11.43 -5.62 -5.52
C ASN A 44 -10.06 -5.08 -5.10
N ILE A 45 -9.00 -5.46 -5.81
CA ILE A 45 -7.64 -5.05 -5.47
C ILE A 45 -6.99 -4.42 -6.70
N ILE A 46 -6.32 -3.29 -6.50
CA ILE A 46 -5.40 -2.74 -7.49
C ILE A 46 -4.03 -2.63 -6.84
N VAL A 47 -3.00 -3.17 -7.49
CA VAL A 47 -1.60 -3.00 -7.07
C VAL A 47 -0.87 -2.30 -8.19
N ILE A 48 -0.35 -1.10 -7.92
CA ILE A 48 0.53 -0.38 -8.83
C ILE A 48 1.94 -0.62 -8.33
N GLU A 49 2.79 -1.20 -9.18
CA GLU A 49 4.15 -1.62 -8.83
C GLU A 49 5.12 -1.37 -9.99
N SER A 50 6.42 -1.35 -9.70
CA SER A 50 7.43 -1.24 -10.76
C SER A 50 7.56 -2.53 -11.58
N MET A 51 8.28 -2.46 -12.71
CA MET A 51 8.51 -3.61 -13.61
C MET A 51 9.21 -4.82 -12.97
N LYS A 52 9.60 -4.76 -11.68
CA LYS A 52 10.08 -5.93 -10.92
C LYS A 52 8.98 -6.95 -10.63
N LYS A 53 7.71 -6.52 -10.61
CA LYS A 53 6.53 -7.39 -10.43
C LYS A 53 6.55 -8.22 -9.14
N GLU A 54 7.13 -7.70 -8.07
CA GLU A 54 7.31 -8.43 -6.81
C GLU A 54 5.97 -8.88 -6.21
N ALA A 55 4.97 -7.99 -6.20
CA ALA A 55 3.66 -8.29 -5.63
C ALA A 55 2.92 -9.30 -6.51
N TYR A 56 2.93 -9.12 -7.83
CA TYR A 56 2.36 -10.09 -8.77
C TYR A 56 2.96 -11.48 -8.58
N HIS A 57 4.29 -11.61 -8.63
CA HIS A 57 4.95 -12.91 -8.50
C HIS A 57 4.68 -13.56 -7.14
N ALA A 58 4.59 -12.78 -6.07
CA ALA A 58 4.34 -13.30 -4.73
C ALA A 58 2.89 -13.73 -4.48
N THR A 59 1.89 -13.15 -5.17
CA THR A 59 0.48 -13.23 -4.74
C THR A 59 -0.52 -13.72 -5.79
N HIS A 60 -0.18 -13.74 -7.08
CA HIS A 60 -1.14 -14.06 -8.15
C HIS A 60 -1.76 -15.47 -8.05
N GLN A 61 -0.98 -16.51 -7.72
CA GLN A 61 -1.50 -17.88 -7.63
C GLN A 61 -2.55 -18.01 -6.53
N THR A 62 -2.25 -17.49 -5.34
CA THR A 62 -3.18 -17.43 -4.21
C THR A 62 -4.47 -16.70 -4.61
N LYS A 63 -4.37 -15.65 -5.42
CA LYS A 63 -5.55 -14.91 -5.89
C LYS A 63 -6.41 -15.72 -6.85
N VAL A 64 -5.80 -16.48 -7.76
CA VAL A 64 -6.53 -17.43 -8.62
C VAL A 64 -7.25 -18.46 -7.76
N GLU A 65 -6.58 -19.04 -6.77
CA GLU A 65 -7.15 -20.04 -5.85
C GLU A 65 -8.32 -19.47 -5.03
N GLN A 66 -8.24 -18.20 -4.64
CA GLN A 66 -9.32 -17.47 -3.96
C GLN A 66 -10.45 -17.05 -4.90
N GLY A 67 -10.39 -17.38 -6.19
CA GLY A 67 -11.42 -17.07 -7.18
C GLY A 67 -11.41 -15.63 -7.69
N TYR A 68 -10.28 -14.93 -7.59
CA TYR A 68 -10.12 -13.62 -8.22
C TYR A 68 -9.88 -13.75 -9.72
N LEU A 69 -10.46 -12.83 -10.49
CA LEU A 69 -9.95 -12.55 -11.83
C LEU A 69 -8.61 -11.81 -11.69
N VAL A 70 -7.53 -12.41 -12.18
CA VAL A 70 -6.19 -11.84 -12.10
C VAL A 70 -5.79 -11.19 -13.43
N LEU A 71 -5.51 -9.90 -13.41
CA LEU A 71 -5.20 -9.10 -14.60
C LEU A 71 -3.90 -8.33 -14.44
N GLN A 72 -3.23 -8.07 -15.55
CA GLN A 72 -2.04 -7.22 -15.61
C GLN A 72 -2.24 -6.16 -16.70
N LEU A 73 -1.88 -4.91 -16.40
CA LEU A 73 -1.83 -3.82 -17.36
C LEU A 73 -0.48 -3.08 -17.26
N ASP A 74 -0.06 -2.50 -18.38
CA ASP A 74 1.07 -1.57 -18.43
C ASP A 74 0.52 -0.15 -18.37
N LEU A 75 0.94 0.62 -17.35
CA LEU A 75 0.49 2.00 -17.14
C LEU A 75 0.73 2.90 -18.34
N LEU A 76 1.82 2.66 -19.08
CA LEU A 76 2.24 3.50 -20.20
C LEU A 76 1.74 3.00 -21.55
N SER A 77 0.98 1.91 -21.57
CA SER A 77 0.37 1.41 -22.81
C SER A 77 -0.55 2.49 -23.42
N PRO A 78 -0.47 2.76 -24.74
CA PRO A 78 -1.39 3.67 -25.41
C PRO A 78 -2.87 3.29 -25.25
N HIS A 79 -3.15 2.01 -24.96
CA HIS A 79 -4.50 1.47 -24.80
C HIS A 79 -4.90 1.28 -23.33
N PHE A 80 -4.05 1.69 -22.38
CA PHE A 80 -4.24 1.48 -20.95
C PHE A 80 -5.64 1.84 -20.45
N HIS A 81 -6.09 3.08 -20.72
CA HIS A 81 -7.40 3.54 -20.26
C HIS A 81 -8.58 2.79 -20.91
N GLY A 82 -8.43 2.39 -22.18
CA GLY A 82 -9.45 1.62 -22.89
C GLY A 82 -9.62 0.24 -22.26
N MET A 83 -8.50 -0.48 -22.08
CA MET A 83 -8.47 -1.77 -21.42
C MET A 83 -8.97 -1.69 -19.96
N LEU A 84 -8.59 -0.64 -19.23
CA LEU A 84 -9.09 -0.40 -17.88
C LEU A 84 -10.62 -0.27 -17.87
N ARG A 85 -11.20 0.58 -18.72
CA ARG A 85 -12.67 0.74 -18.79
C ARG A 85 -13.36 -0.56 -19.19
N GLU A 86 -12.78 -1.33 -20.11
CA GLU A 86 -13.30 -2.64 -20.51
C GLU A 86 -13.34 -3.61 -19.32
N VAL A 87 -12.21 -3.77 -18.62
CA VAL A 87 -12.11 -4.60 -17.42
C VAL A 87 -13.13 -4.19 -16.36
N LEU A 88 -13.24 -2.89 -16.06
CA LEU A 88 -14.14 -2.41 -15.01
C LEU A 88 -15.62 -2.58 -15.37
N SER A 89 -15.97 -2.50 -16.65
CA SER A 89 -17.34 -2.68 -17.14
C SER A 89 -17.75 -4.14 -17.27
N GLN A 90 -16.85 -5.01 -17.73
CA GLN A 90 -17.13 -6.42 -17.97
C GLN A 90 -17.30 -7.21 -16.66
N TYR A 91 -16.56 -6.83 -15.61
CA TYR A 91 -16.44 -7.63 -14.39
C TYR A 91 -17.07 -6.97 -13.16
N GLN A 92 -18.18 -6.23 -13.31
CA GLN A 92 -18.84 -5.52 -12.20
C GLN A 92 -19.27 -6.40 -11.01
N HIS A 93 -19.54 -7.68 -11.25
CA HIS A 93 -20.00 -8.63 -10.23
C HIS A 93 -18.92 -9.63 -9.78
N GLN A 94 -17.78 -9.67 -10.46
CA GLN A 94 -16.68 -10.59 -10.17
C GLN A 94 -15.58 -9.86 -9.41
N LYS A 95 -15.09 -10.43 -8.31
CA LYS A 95 -13.93 -9.87 -7.62
C LYS A 95 -12.68 -10.01 -8.49
N PHE A 96 -11.91 -8.93 -8.61
CA PHE A 96 -10.70 -8.90 -9.43
C PHE A 96 -9.50 -8.32 -8.68
N ILE A 97 -8.32 -8.72 -9.12
CA ILE A 97 -7.06 -8.07 -8.78
C ILE A 97 -6.37 -7.62 -10.07
N LEU A 98 -6.03 -6.34 -10.12
CA LEU A 98 -5.35 -5.72 -11.24
C LEU A 98 -3.96 -5.26 -10.81
N TYR A 99 -2.93 -5.87 -11.41
CA TYR A 99 -1.54 -5.43 -11.27
C TYR A 99 -1.20 -4.47 -12.39
N ILE A 100 -0.77 -3.27 -12.03
CA ILE A 100 -0.44 -2.20 -12.97
C ILE A 100 1.05 -1.95 -12.87
N HIS A 101 1.73 -2.23 -13.97
CA HIS A 101 3.18 -2.16 -14.02
C HIS A 101 3.64 -0.81 -14.52
N VAL A 102 4.61 -0.25 -13.81
CA VAL A 102 5.15 1.08 -14.06
C VAL A 102 6.58 0.97 -14.60
N ASN A 103 6.76 1.32 -15.87
CA ASN A 103 8.10 1.41 -16.47
C ASN A 103 8.73 2.78 -16.17
N VAL A 104 9.73 2.79 -15.29
CA VAL A 104 10.44 4.01 -14.87
C VAL A 104 11.53 4.47 -15.85
N VAL A 105 11.99 3.60 -16.74
CA VAL A 105 13.10 3.89 -17.67
C VAL A 105 12.63 4.73 -18.85
N GLU A 106 11.42 4.45 -19.33
CA GLU A 106 10.86 5.03 -20.56
C GLU A 106 9.90 6.20 -20.30
N SER A 107 9.81 6.70 -19.07
CA SER A 107 8.88 7.78 -18.71
C SER A 107 9.45 8.74 -17.68
N THR A 108 8.83 9.91 -17.60
CA THR A 108 9.08 10.91 -16.56
C THR A 108 8.20 10.69 -15.32
N TYR A 109 8.62 11.24 -14.18
CA TYR A 109 7.79 11.25 -12.96
C TYR A 109 6.42 11.88 -13.21
N HIS A 110 6.38 12.98 -13.99
CA HIS A 110 5.16 13.72 -14.25
C HIS A 110 4.18 12.90 -15.11
N GLU A 111 4.65 12.29 -16.20
CA GLU A 111 3.80 11.45 -17.06
C GLU A 111 3.17 10.31 -16.29
N ARG A 112 3.95 9.60 -15.46
CA ARG A 112 3.43 8.50 -14.65
C ARG A 112 2.39 8.97 -13.65
N GLY A 113 2.65 10.07 -12.93
CA GLY A 113 1.69 10.67 -12.00
C GLY A 113 0.37 11.05 -12.66
N GLU A 114 0.43 11.65 -13.86
CA GLU A 114 -0.76 12.00 -14.65
C GLU A 114 -1.55 10.77 -15.11
N GLN A 115 -0.89 9.68 -15.53
CA GLN A 115 -1.57 8.45 -15.92
C GLN A 115 -2.29 7.80 -14.73
N VAL A 116 -1.63 7.75 -13.56
CA VAL A 116 -2.25 7.20 -12.35
C VAL A 116 -3.40 8.10 -11.88
N GLN A 117 -3.28 9.41 -11.99
CA GLN A 117 -4.38 10.34 -11.69
C GLN A 117 -5.59 10.09 -12.60
N LYS A 118 -5.38 9.89 -13.91
CA LYS A 118 -6.45 9.53 -14.86
C LYS A 118 -7.09 8.19 -14.51
N LEU A 119 -6.31 7.19 -14.11
CA LEU A 119 -6.85 5.94 -13.57
C LEU A 119 -7.77 6.20 -12.37
N LEU A 120 -7.35 7.03 -11.41
CA LEU A 120 -8.17 7.32 -10.22
C LEU A 120 -9.48 8.01 -10.60
N HIS A 121 -9.45 8.92 -11.55
CA HIS A 121 -10.65 9.54 -12.11
C HIS A 121 -11.60 8.50 -12.72
N ILE A 122 -11.07 7.55 -13.53
CA ILE A 122 -11.87 6.45 -14.10
C ILE A 122 -12.51 5.61 -12.99
N LEU A 123 -11.76 5.28 -11.93
CA LEU A 123 -12.29 4.48 -10.82
C LEU A 123 -13.43 5.19 -10.08
N ILE A 124 -13.29 6.50 -9.84
CA ILE A 124 -14.33 7.33 -9.22
C ILE A 124 -15.59 7.40 -10.09
N GLU A 125 -15.44 7.53 -11.42
CA GLU A 125 -16.55 7.59 -12.37
C GLU A 125 -17.38 6.29 -12.41
N GLN A 126 -16.76 5.13 -12.21
CA GLN A 126 -17.42 3.83 -12.38
C GLN A 126 -18.38 3.43 -11.25
N GLN A 127 -18.37 4.12 -10.10
CA GLN A 127 -19.24 3.85 -8.94
C GLN A 127 -19.38 2.36 -8.59
N PHE A 128 -18.30 1.74 -8.11
CA PHE A 128 -18.29 0.32 -7.78
C PHE A 128 -19.26 -0.03 -6.65
N LYS A 129 -19.96 -1.17 -6.81
CA LYS A 129 -20.79 -1.77 -5.75
C LYS A 129 -19.97 -2.53 -4.70
N LYS A 130 -18.78 -3.00 -5.09
CA LYS A 130 -17.87 -3.78 -4.24
C LYS A 130 -16.72 -2.88 -3.85
N ALA A 131 -16.40 -2.88 -2.55
CA ALA A 131 -15.27 -2.13 -2.01
C ALA A 131 -13.96 -2.51 -2.70
N MET A 132 -13.01 -1.56 -2.71
CA MET A 132 -11.73 -1.72 -3.37
C MET A 132 -10.59 -1.30 -2.43
N HIS A 133 -9.45 -1.98 -2.53
CA HIS A 133 -8.20 -1.52 -1.91
C HIS A 133 -7.14 -1.29 -2.97
N ILE A 134 -6.49 -0.12 -2.95
CA ILE A 134 -5.46 0.29 -3.91
C ILE A 134 -4.12 0.36 -3.19
N TYR A 135 -3.14 -0.37 -3.68
CA TYR A 135 -1.76 -0.35 -3.19
C TYR A 135 -0.90 0.44 -4.16
N PHE A 136 -0.33 1.54 -3.70
CA PHE A 136 0.68 2.29 -4.43
C PHE A 136 2.07 1.91 -3.90
N ASP A 137 2.70 0.90 -4.51
CA ASP A 137 4.04 0.45 -4.15
C ASP A 137 5.15 1.29 -4.81
N GLU A 138 6.21 1.58 -4.06
CA GLU A 138 7.25 2.54 -4.47
C GLU A 138 6.64 3.88 -4.96
N TYR A 139 5.67 4.43 -4.23
CA TYR A 139 4.84 5.58 -4.65
C TYR A 139 5.65 6.78 -5.18
N GLU A 140 6.85 7.02 -4.65
CA GLU A 140 7.73 8.09 -5.11
C GLU A 140 8.07 8.00 -6.59
N MET A 141 7.94 6.82 -7.21
CA MET A 141 8.19 6.61 -8.63
C MET A 141 7.14 7.28 -9.52
N TYR A 142 5.91 7.48 -9.07
CA TYR A 142 4.81 7.99 -9.90
C TYR A 142 3.92 8.97 -9.10
N PRO A 143 4.48 10.08 -8.59
CA PRO A 143 3.79 10.94 -7.64
C PRO A 143 2.54 11.56 -8.24
N ILE A 144 1.41 11.27 -7.62
CA ILE A 144 0.08 11.64 -8.11
C ILE A 144 -0.20 13.11 -7.74
N PRO A 145 -0.57 13.96 -8.71
CA PRO A 145 -0.97 15.33 -8.41
C PRO A 145 -2.19 15.38 -7.47
N ASN A 146 -2.15 16.24 -6.45
CA ASN A 146 -3.22 16.42 -5.46
C ASN A 146 -3.63 15.12 -4.72
N ILE A 147 -2.68 14.20 -4.48
CA ILE A 147 -2.93 12.96 -3.75
C ILE A 147 -3.59 13.17 -2.38
N ASP A 148 -3.25 14.26 -1.68
CA ASP A 148 -3.83 14.64 -0.39
C ASP A 148 -5.35 14.79 -0.47
N LYS A 149 -5.86 15.41 -1.54
CA LYS A 149 -7.29 15.59 -1.77
C LYS A 149 -7.99 14.27 -2.11
N PHE A 150 -7.32 13.42 -2.89
CA PHE A 150 -7.87 12.10 -3.22
C PHE A 150 -8.05 11.26 -1.95
N LEU A 151 -7.05 11.21 -1.07
CA LEU A 151 -7.14 10.47 0.19
C LEU A 151 -8.33 10.91 1.05
N CYS A 152 -8.62 12.21 1.13
CA CYS A 152 -9.77 12.73 1.88
C CYS A 152 -11.14 12.20 1.41
N VAL A 153 -11.28 11.79 0.14
CA VAL A 153 -12.58 11.39 -0.44
C VAL A 153 -12.74 9.89 -0.64
N THR A 154 -11.67 9.11 -0.50
CA THR A 154 -11.61 7.64 -0.70
C THR A 154 -12.74 6.87 0.00
N GLN A 155 -13.03 7.20 1.26
CA GLN A 155 -14.06 6.53 2.06
C GLN A 155 -15.45 6.63 1.41
N GLY A 156 -15.79 7.79 0.82
CA GLY A 156 -17.06 8.01 0.12
C GLY A 156 -17.23 7.14 -1.12
N TYR A 157 -16.14 6.62 -1.67
CA TYR A 157 -16.11 5.73 -2.83
C TYR A 157 -15.88 4.26 -2.45
N GLN A 158 -15.96 3.92 -1.16
CA GLN A 158 -15.63 2.58 -0.65
C GLN A 158 -14.23 2.10 -1.09
N MET A 159 -13.27 3.03 -1.12
CA MET A 159 -11.87 2.76 -1.47
C MET A 159 -11.00 2.87 -0.23
N GLY A 160 -10.16 1.87 0.01
CA GLY A 160 -9.03 1.95 0.93
C GLY A 160 -7.75 2.13 0.12
N VAL A 161 -6.80 2.90 0.65
CA VAL A 161 -5.55 3.20 -0.07
C VAL A 161 -4.35 2.92 0.81
N SER A 162 -3.41 2.14 0.30
CA SER A 162 -2.08 2.02 0.90
C SER A 162 -1.08 2.81 0.07
N ILE A 163 -0.42 3.80 0.69
CA ILE A 163 0.71 4.52 0.10
C ILE A 163 1.98 3.95 0.71
N ILE A 164 2.76 3.24 -0.09
CA ILE A 164 4.01 2.63 0.34
C ILE A 164 5.17 3.44 -0.23
N VAL A 165 5.98 3.99 0.67
CA VAL A 165 7.15 4.81 0.34
C VAL A 165 8.43 4.22 0.94
N GLN A 166 9.56 4.51 0.32
CA GLN A 166 10.88 4.23 0.85
C GLN A 166 11.28 5.27 1.91
N TYR A 167 11.08 6.55 1.60
CA TYR A 167 11.52 7.64 2.47
C TYR A 167 10.49 8.76 2.54
N HIS A 168 10.19 9.21 3.75
CA HIS A 168 9.29 10.35 3.94
C HIS A 168 9.94 11.66 3.47
N SER A 169 11.24 11.84 3.73
CA SER A 169 12.01 12.97 3.20
C SER A 169 11.96 13.08 1.67
N GLN A 170 11.97 11.95 0.96
CA GLN A 170 11.80 11.94 -0.51
C GLN A 170 10.40 12.40 -0.92
N LEU A 171 9.36 11.94 -0.22
CA LEU A 171 8.00 12.42 -0.44
C LEU A 171 7.88 13.95 -0.21
N GLN A 172 8.54 14.48 0.81
CA GLN A 172 8.60 15.92 1.09
C GLN A 172 9.32 16.70 -0.01
N GLN A 173 10.36 16.14 -0.64
CA GLN A 173 11.03 16.76 -1.77
C GLN A 173 10.12 16.82 -3.00
N ILE A 174 9.33 15.77 -3.24
CA ILE A 174 8.44 15.66 -4.41
C ILE A 174 7.22 16.57 -4.29
N HIS A 175 6.49 16.52 -3.17
CA HIS A 175 5.22 17.24 -3.00
C HIS A 175 5.34 18.53 -2.17
N GLY A 176 6.51 18.78 -1.58
CA GLY A 176 6.67 19.79 -0.53
C GLY A 176 6.20 19.26 0.83
N LYS A 177 6.83 19.76 1.91
CA LYS A 177 6.58 19.33 3.30
C LYS A 177 5.10 19.34 3.68
N ARG A 178 4.35 20.38 3.26
CA ARG A 178 2.93 20.54 3.59
C ARG A 178 2.09 19.37 3.07
N ILE A 179 2.21 19.05 1.77
CA ILE A 179 1.40 18.00 1.13
C ILE A 179 1.86 16.62 1.61
N ALA A 180 3.16 16.40 1.74
CA ALA A 180 3.69 15.13 2.26
C ALA A 180 3.18 14.83 3.69
N ASN A 181 3.11 15.85 4.56
CA ASN A 181 2.54 15.68 5.89
C ASN A 181 1.01 15.45 5.84
N GLN A 182 0.30 16.13 4.92
CA GLN A 182 -1.13 15.90 4.71
C GLN A 182 -1.44 14.47 4.25
N VAL A 183 -0.63 13.91 3.36
CA VAL A 183 -0.73 12.49 2.97
C VAL A 183 -0.68 11.59 4.19
N LEU A 184 0.27 11.85 5.10
CA LEU A 184 0.44 11.11 6.34
C LEU A 184 -0.77 11.25 7.27
N THR A 185 -1.29 12.47 7.47
CA THR A 185 -2.42 12.74 8.36
C THR A 185 -3.77 12.28 7.79
N ASN A 186 -3.88 12.13 6.47
CA ASN A 186 -5.09 11.62 5.81
C ASN A 186 -5.12 10.09 5.75
N CYS A 187 -4.06 9.42 6.23
CA CYS A 187 -4.04 7.99 6.45
C CYS A 187 -4.44 7.69 7.90
N ASP A 188 -5.33 6.70 8.08
CA ASP A 188 -5.77 6.23 9.40
C ASP A 188 -4.64 5.57 10.18
N TRP A 189 -3.74 4.89 9.45
CA TRP A 189 -2.64 4.13 10.03
C TRP A 189 -1.32 4.51 9.37
N THR A 190 -0.28 4.61 10.19
CA THR A 190 1.10 4.72 9.71
C THR A 190 1.91 3.53 10.20
N LEU A 191 2.57 2.84 9.28
CA LEU A 191 3.47 1.73 9.57
C LEU A 191 4.89 2.12 9.21
N PHE A 192 5.76 2.16 10.22
CA PHE A 192 7.17 2.45 10.07
C PHE A 192 8.00 1.17 10.18
N PHE A 193 8.62 0.76 9.08
CA PHE A 193 9.42 -0.46 8.96
C PHE A 193 10.92 -0.22 9.25
N GLY A 194 11.28 0.98 9.71
CA GLY A 194 12.66 1.40 9.92
C GLY A 194 13.24 2.15 8.72
N THR A 195 14.26 2.97 8.99
CA THR A 195 14.94 3.78 7.98
C THR A 195 16.43 3.87 8.29
N ASN A 196 17.23 4.09 7.25
CA ASN A 196 18.64 4.46 7.36
C ASN A 196 18.87 5.96 7.17
N SER A 197 17.82 6.75 6.91
CA SER A 197 17.89 8.21 6.82
C SER A 197 17.76 8.84 8.20
N MET A 198 18.80 9.57 8.64
CA MET A 198 18.76 10.28 9.92
C MET A 198 17.60 11.30 9.99
N GLN A 199 17.28 11.94 8.86
CA GLN A 199 16.17 12.89 8.79
C GLN A 199 14.81 12.21 9.02
N ASP A 200 14.59 11.05 8.39
CA ASP A 200 13.34 10.29 8.59
C ASP A 200 13.30 9.70 10.00
N ALA A 201 14.42 9.22 10.52
CA ALA A 201 14.50 8.70 11.89
C ALA A 201 14.15 9.78 12.92
N GLU A 202 14.70 10.99 12.77
CA GLU A 202 14.37 12.13 13.63
C GLU A 202 12.89 12.56 13.46
N TYR A 203 12.39 12.58 12.22
CA TYR A 203 11.00 12.92 11.93
C TYR A 203 10.02 11.94 12.60
N PHE A 204 10.18 10.64 12.37
CA PHE A 204 9.28 9.63 12.94
C PHE A 204 9.46 9.48 14.45
N SER A 205 10.67 9.65 14.99
CA SER A 205 10.90 9.69 16.45
C SER A 205 10.21 10.86 17.13
N ARG A 206 10.12 12.01 16.48
CA ARG A 206 9.34 13.17 17.00
C ARG A 206 7.85 12.97 16.84
N MET A 207 7.42 12.39 15.72
CA MET A 207 6.02 12.10 15.44
C MET A 207 5.46 11.05 16.41
N SER A 208 6.27 10.06 16.82
CA SER A 208 5.88 8.99 17.75
C SER A 208 5.87 9.41 19.22
N GLY A 209 6.04 10.71 19.52
CA GLY A 209 6.12 11.30 20.86
C GLY A 209 5.18 10.68 21.90
N TYR A 210 5.66 9.63 22.56
CA TYR A 210 5.15 8.96 23.75
C TYR A 210 3.78 8.26 23.73
N ASP A 211 3.10 8.05 22.60
CA ASP A 211 1.77 7.39 22.58
C ASP A 211 1.56 6.36 21.46
N GLN A 212 2.62 5.92 20.77
CA GLN A 212 2.50 4.98 19.65
C GLN A 212 3.25 3.67 19.88
N MET A 213 2.62 2.56 19.47
CA MET A 213 3.27 1.26 19.38
C MET A 213 4.05 1.16 18.07
N GLU A 214 5.37 1.07 18.16
CA GLU A 214 6.26 0.77 17.03
C GLU A 214 6.49 -0.74 16.96
N VAL A 215 6.31 -1.32 15.76
CA VAL A 215 6.45 -2.76 15.52
C VAL A 215 7.64 -2.98 14.60
N PHE A 216 8.71 -3.58 15.11
CA PHE A 216 9.86 -4.02 14.32
C PHE A 216 9.70 -5.50 13.98
N LEU A 217 9.75 -5.82 12.69
CA LEU A 217 9.73 -7.19 12.20
C LEU A 217 11.16 -7.63 11.88
N LEU A 218 11.73 -8.50 12.71
CA LEU A 218 13.00 -9.19 12.47
C LEU A 218 12.74 -10.58 11.88
N GLN A 219 13.79 -11.26 11.43
CA GLN A 219 13.65 -12.58 10.78
C GLN A 219 12.94 -13.62 11.67
N ASP A 220 13.21 -13.61 12.98
CA ASP A 220 12.68 -14.61 13.93
C ASP A 220 11.90 -14.01 15.11
N GLU A 221 11.79 -12.68 15.19
CA GLU A 221 11.12 -12.01 16.30
C GLU A 221 10.44 -10.71 15.86
N ILE A 222 9.35 -10.38 16.54
CA ILE A 222 8.69 -9.07 16.47
C ILE A 222 9.11 -8.32 17.74
N ILE A 223 9.64 -7.12 17.59
CA ILE A 223 9.89 -6.23 18.73
C ILE A 223 8.80 -5.17 18.73
N LEU A 224 7.97 -5.19 19.77
CA LEU A 224 7.03 -4.11 20.08
C LEU A 224 7.72 -3.11 20.98
N LEU A 225 7.89 -1.88 20.50
CA LEU A 225 8.23 -0.74 21.34
C LEU A 225 6.96 0.03 21.62
N ASP A 226 6.67 0.22 22.89
CA ASP A 226 5.58 1.08 23.35
C ASP A 226 6.23 2.16 24.22
N ALA A 227 5.73 3.38 24.14
CA ALA A 227 6.23 4.49 24.93
C ALA A 227 6.11 4.28 26.46
N TYR A 228 5.18 3.44 26.90
CA TYR A 228 4.89 3.21 28.32
C TYR A 228 5.39 1.87 28.84
N TYR A 229 5.79 0.95 27.96
CA TYR A 229 6.19 -0.40 28.36
C TYR A 229 7.58 -0.76 27.84
N PRO A 230 8.35 -1.58 28.59
CA PRO A 230 9.62 -2.09 28.11
C PRO A 230 9.44 -2.82 26.77
N PRO A 231 10.44 -2.74 25.88
CA PRO A 231 10.44 -3.45 24.60
C PRO A 231 10.02 -4.91 24.77
N GLN A 232 8.96 -5.33 24.08
CA GLN A 232 8.47 -6.70 24.12
C GLN A 232 8.96 -7.47 22.90
N LYS A 233 9.73 -8.54 23.15
CA LYS A 233 10.13 -9.49 22.13
C LYS A 233 9.06 -10.59 22.01
N ILE A 234 8.39 -10.65 20.87
CA ILE A 234 7.49 -11.73 20.52
C ILE A 234 8.21 -12.63 19.51
N PRO A 235 8.64 -13.85 19.90
CA PRO A 235 9.24 -14.78 18.95
C PRO A 235 8.23 -15.15 17.86
N ILE A 236 8.65 -15.05 16.61
CA ILE A 236 7.91 -15.56 15.46
C ILE A 236 8.09 -17.08 15.51
N ARG A 237 7.24 -17.77 16.28
CA ARG A 237 7.24 -19.23 16.31
C ARG A 237 6.93 -19.73 14.91
N ASN A 238 7.91 -20.41 14.29
CA ASN A 238 7.86 -21.08 12.99
C ASN A 238 6.46 -21.09 12.38
N ALA A 239 6.10 -20.03 11.66
CA ALA A 239 5.09 -20.17 10.63
C ALA A 239 5.74 -21.11 9.62
N GLU A 240 5.31 -22.37 9.61
CA GLU A 240 5.73 -23.34 8.60
C GLU A 240 5.31 -22.78 7.23
N PHE A 241 6.19 -22.00 6.63
CA PHE A 241 6.13 -21.70 5.21
C PHE A 241 6.69 -22.93 4.52
N ASN A 242 5.81 -23.87 4.19
CA ASN A 242 6.14 -24.94 3.26
C ASN A 242 6.75 -24.30 2.00
N ARG A 243 7.96 -24.74 1.70
CA ARG A 243 8.80 -24.28 0.58
C ARG A 243 8.15 -24.55 -0.77
#